data_AF-A0A821D8B9-F1
#
_entry.id   AF-A0A821D8B9-F1
#
_cell.length_a   1.000
_cell.length_b   1.000
_cell.length_c   1.000
_cell.angle_alpha   90.00
_cell.angle_beta   90.00
_cell.angle_gamma   90.00
#
_symmetry.space_group_name_H-M   'P 1'
#
loop_
_entity.id
_entity.type
_entity.pdbx_description
1 polymer ?
#
loop_
_entity_poly.entity_id
_entity_poly.type
_entity_poly.pdbx_seq_one_letter_code
_entity_poly.pdbx_strand_id
1 'polypeptide(L)'
;MFPKNNSCDYRTYCMPRESNSYCSCDYLPSTKGIAACAIIASVFLGLTIIILFIHSINTSETHSLGMFLSLLPLILLLLAFIFILIALILVGSYLSRDMMHIV
;
A
#
# COMPACT_ATOMS: atom_id res chain seq x y z
N MET A 1 13.39 -11.07 1.15
CA MET A 1 13.51 -11.11 -0.33
C MET A 1 13.55 -12.57 -0.74
N PHE A 2 12.89 -12.95 -1.84
CA PHE A 2 12.94 -14.34 -2.33
C PHE A 2 13.85 -14.41 -3.57
N PRO A 3 14.76 -15.39 -3.62
CA PRO A 3 15.57 -15.60 -4.81
C PRO A 3 14.69 -16.12 -5.96
N LYS A 4 14.86 -15.56 -7.15
CA LYS A 4 14.16 -16.03 -8.37
C LYS A 4 14.67 -17.39 -8.85
N ASN A 5 15.83 -17.83 -8.35
CA ASN A 5 16.52 -19.05 -8.75
C ASN A 5 17.04 -19.82 -7.53
N ASN A 6 17.00 -21.16 -7.57
CA ASN A 6 17.35 -22.04 -6.45
C ASN A 6 18.85 -22.03 -6.10
N SER A 7 19.68 -21.43 -6.95
CA SER A 7 21.14 -21.28 -6.79
C SER A 7 21.56 -20.03 -6.01
N CYS A 8 20.62 -19.21 -5.54
CA CYS A 8 20.91 -18.01 -4.76
C CYS A 8 20.65 -18.25 -3.26
N ASP A 9 21.58 -17.85 -2.41
CA ASP A 9 21.41 -17.91 -0.96
C ASP A 9 20.58 -16.71 -0.49
N TYR A 10 19.58 -16.95 0.37
CA TYR A 10 18.63 -15.97 0.86
C TYR A 10 18.92 -15.52 2.30
N ARG A 11 19.93 -16.11 2.99
CA ARG A 11 20.14 -15.92 4.44
C ARG A 11 20.67 -14.56 4.85
N THR A 12 21.44 -13.87 4.02
CA THR A 12 22.19 -12.69 4.50
C THR A 12 22.04 -11.50 3.57
N TYR A 13 22.36 -11.69 2.30
CA TYR A 13 22.10 -10.76 1.21
C TYR A 13 21.98 -11.64 0.00
N CYS A 14 21.04 -11.36 -0.89
CA CYS A 14 20.72 -12.28 -1.96
C CYS A 14 21.90 -12.35 -2.95
N MET A 15 22.80 -13.28 -2.67
CA MET A 15 24.12 -13.39 -3.27
C MET A 15 24.22 -14.72 -4.01
N PRO A 16 24.96 -14.73 -5.13
CA PRO A 16 25.18 -15.95 -5.86
C PRO A 16 26.04 -16.92 -5.06
N ARG A 17 25.55 -18.18 -4.94
CA ARG A 17 26.29 -19.28 -4.32
C ARG A 17 27.51 -19.71 -5.15
N GLU A 18 27.55 -19.31 -6.43
CA GLU A 18 28.58 -19.63 -7.41
C GLU A 18 28.94 -18.39 -8.23
N SER A 19 30.24 -18.15 -8.48
CA SER A 19 30.81 -16.91 -9.06
C SER A 19 30.25 -16.52 -10.45
N ASN A 20 29.56 -17.42 -11.16
CA ASN A 20 29.01 -17.19 -12.50
C ASN A 20 27.47 -17.09 -12.56
N SER A 21 26.79 -17.05 -11.40
CA SER A 21 25.33 -16.98 -11.37
C SER A 21 24.84 -15.54 -11.20
N TYR A 22 24.00 -15.05 -12.13
CA TYR A 22 23.27 -13.80 -11.94
C TYR A 22 22.11 -14.02 -10.97
N CYS A 23 22.22 -13.53 -9.74
CA CYS A 23 21.15 -13.58 -8.76
C CYS A 23 20.25 -12.34 -8.86
N SER A 24 19.03 -12.54 -9.33
CA SER A 24 17.96 -11.55 -9.27
C SER A 24 17.02 -11.91 -8.13
N CYS A 25 16.78 -10.97 -7.24
CA CYS A 25 16.05 -11.21 -6.02
C CYS A 25 14.82 -10.33 -6.01
N ASP A 26 13.67 -10.98 -5.95
CA ASP A 26 12.39 -10.30 -5.98
C ASP A 26 11.93 -10.00 -4.56
N TYR A 27 11.24 -8.86 -4.43
CA TYR A 27 10.51 -8.58 -3.20
C TYR A 27 9.46 -9.66 -2.96
N LEU A 28 9.23 -9.97 -1.68
CA LEU A 28 8.18 -10.91 -1.29
C LEU A 28 6.85 -10.48 -1.93
N PRO A 29 6.01 -11.42 -2.40
CA PRO A 29 4.68 -11.08 -2.91
C PRO A 29 3.87 -10.29 -1.87
N SER A 30 4.06 -10.56 -0.58
CA SER A 30 3.48 -9.78 0.52
C SER A 30 3.94 -8.31 0.56
N THR A 31 5.24 -8.04 0.32
CA THR A 31 5.77 -6.66 0.26
C THR A 31 5.24 -5.90 -0.95
N LYS A 32 5.10 -6.58 -2.10
CA LYS A 32 4.44 -6.00 -3.29
C LYS A 32 2.97 -5.65 -2.99
N GLY A 33 2.27 -6.50 -2.25
CA GLY A 33 0.89 -6.25 -1.80
C GLY A 33 0.76 -5.05 -0.86
N ILE A 34 1.67 -4.90 0.11
CA ILE A 34 1.70 -3.75 1.03
C ILE A 34 1.94 -2.45 0.26
N ALA A 35 2.93 -2.44 -0.64
CA ALA A 35 3.23 -1.26 -1.46
C ALA A 35 2.04 -0.88 -2.36
N ALA A 36 1.40 -1.87 -3.00
CA ALA A 36 0.22 -1.63 -3.83
C ALA A 36 -0.94 -1.04 -3.02
N CYS A 37 -1.24 -1.58 -1.83
CA CYS A 37 -2.30 -1.05 -0.96
C CYS A 37 -2.01 0.39 -0.52
N ALA A 38 -0.75 0.71 -0.19
CA ALA A 38 -0.35 2.06 0.22
C ALA A 38 -0.49 3.07 -0.93
N ILE A 39 -0.10 2.70 -2.15
CA ILE A 39 -0.25 3.56 -3.35
C ILE A 39 -1.74 3.84 -3.60
N ILE A 40 -2.58 2.80 -3.59
CA ILE A 40 -4.01 2.93 -3.82
C ILE A 40 -4.66 3.84 -2.76
N ALA A 41 -4.31 3.64 -1.48
CA ALA A 41 -4.78 4.49 -0.39
C ALA A 41 -4.36 5.97 -0.59
N SER A 42 -3.11 6.22 -0.98
CA SER A 42 -2.62 7.58 -1.25
C SER A 42 -3.37 8.26 -2.38
N VAL A 43 -3.70 7.52 -3.45
CA VAL A 43 -4.45 8.05 -4.59
C VAL A 43 -5.88 8.41 -4.16
N PHE A 44 -6.56 7.54 -3.41
CA PHE A 44 -7.91 7.83 -2.91
C PHE A 44 -7.92 9.02 -1.94
N LEU A 45 -6.91 9.14 -1.07
CA LEU A 45 -6.76 10.28 -0.18
C LEU A 45 -6.56 11.58 -0.97
N GLY A 46 -5.68 11.56 -1.98
CA GLY A 46 -5.43 12.71 -2.85
C GLY A 46 -6.69 13.16 -3.60
N LEU A 47 -7.44 12.22 -4.17
CA LEU A 47 -8.72 12.50 -4.82
C LEU A 47 -9.73 13.12 -3.85
N THR A 48 -9.82 12.59 -2.62
CA THR A 48 -10.70 13.12 -1.57
C THR A 48 -10.35 14.58 -1.25
N ILE A 49 -9.07 14.89 -1.09
CA ILE A 49 -8.60 16.26 -0.79
C ILE A 49 -8.94 17.22 -1.94
N ILE A 50 -8.73 16.80 -3.20
CA ILE A 50 -9.07 17.62 -4.37
C ILE A 50 -10.57 17.91 -4.42
N ILE A 51 -11.42 16.90 -4.20
CA ILE A 51 -12.88 17.05 -4.22
C ILE A 51 -13.34 17.98 -3.09
N LEU A 52 -12.80 17.81 -1.88
CA LEU A 52 -13.10 18.69 -0.74
C LEU A 52 -12.64 20.13 -1.00
N PHE A 53 -11.49 20.32 -1.66
CA PHE A 53 -10.99 21.64 -2.03
C PHE A 53 -11.91 22.32 -3.06
N ILE A 54 -12.34 21.59 -4.09
CA ILE A 54 -13.32 22.09 -5.07
C ILE A 54 -14.64 22.43 -4.39
N HIS A 55 -15.13 21.58 -3.49
CA HIS A 55 -16.36 21.84 -2.74
C HIS A 55 -16.25 23.09 -1.85
N SER A 56 -15.10 23.27 -1.18
CA SER A 56 -14.82 24.44 -0.35
C SER A 56 -14.80 25.75 -1.16
N ILE A 57 -14.28 25.72 -2.38
CA ILE A 57 -14.25 26.88 -3.28
C ILE A 57 -15.61 27.17 -3.90
N ASN A 58 -16.37 26.13 -4.27
CA ASN A 58 -17.58 26.24 -5.08
C ASN A 58 -18.88 26.33 -4.25
N THR A 59 -18.81 26.88 -3.03
CA THR A 59 -19.92 27.00 -2.05
C THR A 59 -21.04 27.99 -2.46
N SER A 60 -21.13 28.36 -3.74
CA SER A 60 -22.24 29.14 -4.28
C SER A 60 -23.08 28.27 -5.20
N GLU A 61 -24.38 28.17 -4.92
CA GLU A 61 -25.41 27.69 -5.85
C GLU A 61 -25.52 26.16 -6.04
N THR A 62 -26.37 25.52 -5.21
CA THR A 62 -27.25 24.34 -5.47
C THR A 62 -27.25 23.34 -4.31
N HIS A 63 -28.27 23.44 -3.44
CA HIS A 63 -28.46 22.64 -2.23
C HIS A 63 -28.45 21.12 -2.46
N SER A 64 -28.84 20.64 -3.65
CA SER A 64 -28.85 19.22 -4.00
C SER A 64 -27.47 18.68 -4.43
N LEU A 65 -26.71 19.43 -5.24
CA LEU A 65 -25.37 19.02 -5.67
C LEU A 65 -24.37 19.11 -4.52
N GLY A 66 -24.53 20.08 -3.61
CA GLY A 66 -23.69 20.20 -2.41
C GLY A 66 -23.74 18.95 -1.51
N MET A 67 -24.90 18.31 -1.36
CA MET A 67 -25.02 17.07 -0.58
C MET A 67 -24.32 15.88 -1.26
N PHE A 68 -24.44 15.74 -2.58
CA PHE A 68 -23.78 14.65 -3.32
C PHE A 68 -22.25 14.83 -3.37
N LEU A 69 -21.80 16.07 -3.54
CA LEU A 69 -20.38 16.43 -3.47
C LEU A 69 -19.78 16.29 -2.07
N SER A 70 -20.61 16.30 -1.02
CA SER A 70 -20.16 16.04 0.36
C SER A 70 -20.14 14.54 0.70
N LEU A 71 -21.07 13.75 0.14
CA LEU A 71 -21.12 12.30 0.37
C LEU A 71 -20.00 11.54 -0.36
N LEU A 72 -19.63 11.99 -1.57
CA LEU A 72 -18.58 11.38 -2.38
C LEU A 72 -17.18 11.34 -1.69
N PRO A 73 -16.64 12.45 -1.13
CA PRO A 73 -15.38 12.43 -0.42
C PRO A 73 -15.45 11.60 0.85
N LEU A 74 -16.60 11.52 1.53
CA LEU A 74 -16.78 10.65 2.69
C LEU A 74 -16.59 9.17 2.32
N ILE A 75 -17.19 8.73 1.20
CA ILE A 75 -17.05 7.36 0.72
C ILE A 75 -15.60 7.08 0.30
N LEU A 76 -14.95 8.00 -0.41
CA LEU A 76 -13.55 7.85 -0.82
C LEU A 76 -12.60 7.80 0.39
N LEU A 77 -12.86 8.60 1.43
CA LEU A 77 -12.11 8.58 2.68
C LEU A 77 -12.27 7.25 3.41
N LEU A 78 -13.49 6.73 3.50
CA LEU A 78 -13.77 5.41 4.10
C LEU A 78 -13.02 4.30 3.36
N LEU A 79 -13.01 4.35 2.03
CA LEU A 79 -12.33 3.37 1.19
C LEU A 79 -10.81 3.45 1.36
N ALA A 80 -10.24 4.66 1.41
CA ALA A 80 -8.83 4.88 1.72
C ALA A 80 -8.46 4.33 3.10
N PHE A 81 -9.30 4.57 4.11
CA PHE A 81 -9.09 4.07 5.47
C PHE A 81 -9.07 2.54 5.54
N ILE A 82 -9.98 1.86 4.82
CA ILE A 82 -9.98 0.40 4.72
C ILE A 82 -8.66 -0.11 4.12
N PHE A 83 -8.17 0.50 3.03
CA PHE A 83 -6.89 0.12 2.43
C PHE A 83 -5.70 0.34 3.36
N ILE A 84 -5.70 1.42 4.15
CA ILE A 84 -4.68 1.68 5.18
C ILE A 84 -4.73 0.61 6.27
N LEU A 85 -5.92 0.24 6.76
CA LEU A 85 -6.08 -0.83 7.75
C LEU A 85 -5.55 -2.17 7.23
N ILE A 86 -5.87 -2.53 5.99
CA ILE A 86 -5.36 -3.75 5.34
C ILE A 86 -3.82 -3.71 5.29
N ALA A 87 -3.23 -2.58 4.87
CA ALA A 87 -1.79 -2.41 4.84
C ALA A 87 -1.15 -2.55 6.24
N LEU A 88 -1.75 -1.95 7.28
CA LEU A 88 -1.27 -2.07 8.66
C LEU A 88 -1.36 -3.50 9.19
N ILE A 89 -2.45 -4.23 8.90
CA ILE A 89 -2.60 -5.64 9.28
C ILE A 89 -1.54 -6.50 8.59
N LEU A 90 -1.28 -6.28 7.30
CA LEU A 90 -0.24 -6.97 6.54
C LEU A 90 1.16 -6.71 7.12
N VAL A 91 1.46 -5.44 7.43
CA VAL A 91 2.73 -5.04 8.06
C VAL A 91 2.88 -5.65 9.45
N GLY A 92 1.83 -5.60 10.28
CA GLY A 92 1.83 -6.20 11.62
C GLY A 92 2.00 -7.72 11.59
N SER A 93 1.34 -8.39 10.64
CA SER A 93 1.50 -9.84 10.42
C SER A 93 2.92 -10.19 9.99
N TYR A 94 3.57 -9.33 9.21
CA TYR A 94 4.96 -9.50 8.79
C TYR A 94 5.93 -9.35 9.96
N LEU A 95 5.78 -8.28 10.75
CA LEU A 95 6.57 -8.04 11.96
C LEU A 95 6.41 -9.18 12.99
N SER A 96 5.19 -9.66 13.19
CA SER A 96 4.92 -10.79 14.09
C SER A 96 5.65 -12.07 13.66
N ARG A 97 5.67 -12.34 12.35
CA ARG A 97 6.38 -13.51 11.79
C ARG A 97 7.90 -13.40 11.92
N ASP A 98 8.44 -12.20 11.80
CA ASP A 98 9.87 -11.93 11.95
C ASP A 98 10.32 -12.13 13.41
N MET A 99 9.51 -11.65 14.37
CA MET A 99 9.75 -11.85 15.81
C MET A 99 9.68 -13.32 16.23
N MET A 100 8.83 -14.13 15.59
CA MET A 100 8.72 -15.57 15.87
C MET A 100 9.94 -16.37 15.41
N HIS A 101 10.71 -15.86 14.45
CA HIS A 101 11.95 -16.50 13.96
C HIS A 101 13.21 -16.07 14.72
N ILE A 102 13.09 -15.13 15.67
CA ILE A 102 14.20 -14.61 16.50
C ILE A 102 14.32 -15.33 17.86
N VAL A 103 13.35 -16.19 18.22
CA VAL A 103 13.38 -17.02 19.45
C VAL A 103 13.93 -18.42 19.16
#